data_AF-A0A1E1V8Q4-F1
#
_entry.id   AF-A0A1E1V8Q4-F1
#
_cell.length_a   1.000
_cell.length_b   1.000
_cell.length_c   1.000
_cell.angle_alpha   90.00
_cell.angle_beta   90.00
_cell.angle_gamma   90.00
#
_symmetry.space_group_name_H-M   'P 1'
#
loop_
_entity.id
_entity.type
_entity.pdbx_description
1 polymer ?
#
loop_
_entity_poly.entity_id
_entity_poly.type
_entity_poly.pdbx_seq_one_letter_code
_entity_poly.pdbx_strand_id
1 'polypeptide(L)'
;MFGAVVSVLSAGPGALAQSQADQLAVAYQLGRNQLGILTYCNEKGHVGADVVEIQKKMLGLIPAPADKSGGDAAEAQGKKGTIAMMGVTQDIEAIAKAQNASAATYCKQIGNVVKQAGAALPK
;
A
#
# COMPACT_ATOMS: atom_id res chain seq x y z
N MET A 1 -20.43 1.95 -53.15
CA MET A 1 -19.31 1.28 -53.86
C MET A 1 -18.02 1.84 -53.26
N PHE A 2 -17.16 0.96 -52.72
CA PHE A 2 -15.80 1.18 -52.19
C PHE A 2 -15.68 2.10 -50.96
N GLY A 3 -15.07 1.73 -49.83
CA GLY A 3 -14.32 0.53 -49.47
C GLY A 3 -13.95 0.60 -47.99
N ALA A 4 -13.90 -0.56 -47.35
CA ALA A 4 -13.49 -0.74 -45.96
C ALA A 4 -11.99 -0.53 -45.78
N VAL A 5 -11.57 0.10 -44.68
CA VAL A 5 -10.27 -0.18 -44.05
C VAL A 5 -10.50 -0.26 -42.54
N VAL A 6 -10.66 -1.49 -42.07
CA VAL A 6 -10.57 -1.85 -40.65
C VAL A 6 -9.08 -1.85 -40.30
N SER A 7 -8.60 -0.81 -39.64
CA SER A 7 -7.28 -0.85 -38.99
C SER A 7 -7.40 -1.67 -37.72
N VAL A 8 -7.12 -2.97 -37.83
CA VAL A 8 -6.88 -3.84 -36.68
C VAL A 8 -5.58 -3.38 -36.02
N LEU A 9 -5.68 -2.67 -34.90
CA LEU A 9 -4.56 -2.51 -33.99
C LEU A 9 -4.31 -3.86 -33.32
N SER A 10 -3.23 -4.51 -33.73
CA SER A 10 -2.67 -5.71 -33.12
C SER A 10 -2.30 -5.42 -31.67
N ALA A 11 -3.17 -5.79 -30.73
CA ALA A 11 -2.81 -5.91 -29.33
C ALA A 11 -1.84 -7.09 -29.18
N GLY A 12 -0.53 -6.80 -29.06
CA GLY A 12 0.45 -7.79 -28.65
C GLY A 12 0.16 -8.28 -27.22
N PRO A 13 0.37 -9.57 -26.91
CA PRO A 13 0.13 -10.12 -25.58
C PRO A 13 1.28 -9.69 -24.66
N GLY A 14 1.20 -8.48 -24.10
CA GLY A 14 2.27 -7.93 -23.27
C GLY A 14 1.83 -7.12 -22.06
N ALA A 15 0.54 -6.80 -21.92
CA ALA A 15 -0.02 -6.29 -20.68
C ALA A 15 -0.56 -7.47 -19.87
N LEU A 16 0.24 -7.98 -18.94
CA LEU A 16 -0.10 -9.10 -18.07
C LEU A 16 -1.47 -8.89 -17.42
N ALA A 17 -2.44 -9.73 -17.78
CA ALA A 17 -3.65 -9.89 -16.99
C ALA A 17 -3.25 -10.55 -15.66
N GLN A 18 -2.91 -9.76 -14.65
CA GLN A 18 -2.73 -10.27 -13.29
C GLN A 18 -4.01 -10.98 -12.86
N SER A 19 -3.88 -12.18 -12.32
CA SER A 19 -5.03 -12.91 -11.82
C SER A 19 -5.63 -12.17 -10.62
N GLN A 20 -6.90 -12.44 -10.32
CA GLN A 20 -7.53 -11.90 -9.12
C GLN A 20 -6.77 -12.31 -7.84
N ALA A 21 -6.17 -13.51 -7.83
CA ALA A 21 -5.33 -13.96 -6.73
C ALA A 21 -4.06 -13.11 -6.58
N ASP A 22 -3.41 -12.75 -7.70
CA ASP A 22 -2.23 -11.88 -7.69
C ASP A 22 -2.60 -10.47 -7.20
N GLN A 23 -3.75 -9.95 -7.62
CA GLN A 23 -4.25 -8.66 -7.16
C GLN A 23 -4.53 -8.65 -5.65
N LEU A 24 -5.13 -9.72 -5.11
CA LEU A 24 -5.33 -9.87 -3.66
C LEU A 24 -4.01 -9.97 -2.91
N ALA A 25 -3.05 -10.73 -3.42
CA ALA A 25 -1.73 -10.86 -2.80
C ALA A 25 -1.01 -9.51 -2.74
N VAL A 26 -1.06 -8.73 -3.83
CA VAL A 26 -0.52 -7.36 -3.86
C VAL A 26 -1.26 -6.46 -2.86
N ALA A 27 -2.59 -6.47 -2.84
CA ALA A 27 -3.37 -5.65 -1.91
C ALA A 27 -3.06 -6.00 -0.44
N TYR A 28 -2.95 -7.29 -0.12
CA TYR A 28 -2.55 -7.75 1.20
C TYR A 28 -1.14 -7.27 1.56
N GLN A 29 -0.17 -7.41 0.64
CA GLN A 29 1.20 -6.96 0.85
C GLN A 29 1.28 -5.45 1.10
N LEU A 30 0.57 -4.65 0.32
CA LEU A 30 0.47 -3.19 0.49
C LEU A 30 -0.15 -2.84 1.85
N GLY A 31 -1.24 -3.50 2.21
CA GLY A 31 -1.91 -3.30 3.50
C GLY A 31 -1.00 -3.63 4.69
N ARG A 32 -0.17 -4.69 4.57
CA ARG A 32 0.84 -5.08 5.58
C ARG A 32 2.00 -4.10 5.64
N ASN A 33 2.52 -3.62 4.50
CA ASN A 33 3.54 -2.56 4.50
C ASN A 33 3.03 -1.29 5.17
N GLN A 34 1.81 -0.87 4.82
CA GLN A 34 1.17 0.29 5.42
C GLN A 34 0.99 0.12 6.95
N LEU A 35 0.61 -1.08 7.42
CA LEU A 35 0.56 -1.38 8.85
C LEU A 35 1.93 -1.24 9.52
N GLY A 36 2.98 -1.73 8.89
CA GLY A 36 4.36 -1.56 9.37
C GLY A 36 4.75 -0.07 9.47
N ILE A 37 4.44 0.72 8.45
CA ILE A 37 4.72 2.17 8.42
C ILE A 37 3.99 2.89 9.56
N LEU A 38 2.72 2.56 9.81
CA LEU A 38 1.96 3.19 10.89
C LEU A 38 2.49 2.78 12.26
N THR A 39 3.02 1.56 12.38
CA THR A 39 3.75 1.11 13.58
C THR A 39 5.01 1.97 13.78
N TYR A 40 5.84 2.14 12.76
CA TYR A 40 7.01 3.03 12.79
C TYR A 40 6.61 4.45 13.22
N CYS A 41 5.55 5.01 12.61
CA CYS A 41 5.05 6.34 12.94
C CYS A 41 4.56 6.45 14.39
N ASN A 42 3.94 5.39 14.92
CA ASN A 42 3.47 5.35 16.30
C ASN A 42 4.64 5.24 17.29
N GLU A 43 5.63 4.38 17.02
CA GLU A 43 6.84 4.22 17.83
C GLU A 43 7.65 5.52 17.90
N LYS A 44 7.64 6.32 16.82
CA LYS A 44 8.25 7.65 16.78
C LYS A 44 7.40 8.76 17.44
N GLY A 45 6.20 8.42 17.95
CA GLY A 45 5.29 9.37 18.59
C GLY A 45 4.59 10.34 17.64
N HIS A 46 4.53 10.03 16.34
CA HIS A 46 3.93 10.91 15.32
C HIS A 46 2.43 10.65 15.11
N VAL A 47 1.95 9.46 15.44
CA VAL A 47 0.53 9.07 15.40
C VAL A 47 0.15 8.26 16.65
N GLY A 48 -1.14 8.23 16.99
CA GLY A 48 -1.66 7.43 18.09
C GLY A 48 -1.78 5.94 17.74
N ALA A 49 -1.84 5.09 18.76
CA ALA A 49 -2.01 3.64 18.61
C ALA A 49 -3.36 3.28 17.94
N ASP A 50 -4.36 4.16 18.07
CA ASP A 50 -5.66 4.03 17.40
C ASP A 50 -5.53 3.92 15.87
N VAL A 51 -4.56 4.62 15.27
CA VAL A 51 -4.30 4.56 13.83
C VAL A 51 -3.83 3.17 13.39
N VAL A 52 -2.97 2.54 14.19
CA VAL A 52 -2.48 1.18 13.94
C VAL A 52 -3.64 0.18 14.02
N GLU A 53 -4.50 0.31 15.02
CA GLU A 53 -5.67 -0.55 15.18
C GLU A 53 -6.69 -0.38 14.05
N ILE A 54 -6.92 0.84 13.57
CA ILE A 54 -7.76 1.08 12.39
C ILE A 54 -7.18 0.37 11.16
N GLN A 55 -5.88 0.49 10.90
CA GLN A 55 -5.25 -0.19 9.77
C GLN A 55 -5.35 -1.71 9.88
N LYS A 56 -5.22 -2.29 11.09
CA LYS A 56 -5.43 -3.72 11.31
C LYS A 56 -6.85 -4.14 10.94
N LYS A 57 -7.87 -3.35 11.30
CA LYS A 57 -9.26 -3.62 10.91
C LYS A 57 -9.45 -3.55 9.40
N MET A 58 -8.90 -2.52 8.75
CA MET A 58 -8.94 -2.39 7.29
C MET A 58 -8.27 -3.58 6.59
N LEU A 59 -7.10 -3.99 7.07
CA LEU A 59 -6.37 -5.15 6.55
C LEU A 59 -7.17 -6.46 6.73
N GLY A 60 -7.92 -6.59 7.82
CA GLY A 60 -8.80 -7.74 8.08
C GLY A 60 -9.94 -7.88 7.08
N LEU A 61 -10.26 -6.84 6.30
CA LEU A 61 -11.24 -6.92 5.20
C LEU A 61 -10.63 -7.49 3.91
N ILE A 62 -9.31 -7.54 3.80
CA ILE A 62 -8.62 -8.13 2.66
C ILE A 62 -8.49 -9.64 2.92
N PRO A 63 -9.04 -10.52 2.06
CA PRO A 63 -8.86 -11.94 2.22
C PRO A 63 -7.36 -12.27 2.20
N ALA A 64 -6.88 -12.91 3.27
CA ALA A 64 -5.47 -13.24 3.38
C ALA A 64 -5.10 -14.31 2.34
N PRO A 65 -4.00 -14.13 1.59
CA PRO A 65 -3.47 -15.19 0.73
C PRO A 65 -3.01 -16.39 1.57
N ALA A 66 -2.93 -17.56 0.94
CA ALA A 66 -2.42 -18.77 1.57
C ALA A 66 -0.95 -18.59 2.01
N ASP A 67 -0.13 -17.98 1.15
CA ASP A 67 1.23 -17.57 1.49
C ASP A 67 1.25 -16.11 1.97
N LYS A 68 1.67 -15.92 3.23
CA LYS A 68 1.76 -14.60 3.88
C LYS A 68 3.16 -14.00 3.85
N SER A 69 4.16 -14.75 3.38
CA SER A 69 5.58 -14.37 3.46
C SER A 69 5.88 -13.00 2.85
N GLY A 70 5.29 -12.70 1.69
CA GLY A 70 5.41 -11.39 1.05
C GLY A 70 4.83 -10.25 1.89
N GLY A 71 3.68 -10.48 2.53
CA GLY A 71 3.07 -9.53 3.45
C GLY A 71 3.89 -9.33 4.73
N ASP A 72 4.46 -10.39 5.29
CA ASP A 72 5.29 -10.31 6.51
C ASP A 72 6.60 -9.57 6.25
N ALA A 73 7.26 -9.84 5.11
CA ALA A 73 8.43 -9.10 4.67
C ALA A 73 8.10 -7.61 4.45
N ALA A 74 6.94 -7.32 3.85
CA ALA A 74 6.49 -5.96 3.60
C ALA A 74 6.18 -5.19 4.90
N GLU A 75 5.54 -5.83 5.89
CA GLU A 75 5.34 -5.23 7.22
C GLU A 75 6.67 -4.95 7.92
N ALA A 76 7.63 -5.89 7.85
CA ALA A 76 8.95 -5.72 8.44
C ALA A 76 9.72 -4.55 7.82
N GLN A 77 9.58 -4.31 6.51
CA GLN A 77 10.12 -3.11 5.86
C GLN A 77 9.39 -1.85 6.32
N GLY A 78 8.06 -1.89 6.42
CA GLY A 78 7.26 -0.76 6.90
C GLY A 78 7.68 -0.31 8.30
N LYS A 79 7.94 -1.26 9.22
CA LYS A 79 8.43 -0.99 10.58
C LYS A 79 9.78 -0.28 10.62
N LYS A 80 10.57 -0.38 9.55
CA LYS A 80 11.84 0.34 9.41
C LYS A 80 11.67 1.75 8.83
N GLY A 81 10.44 2.17 8.52
CA GLY A 81 10.17 3.42 7.83
C GLY A 81 10.31 3.31 6.31
N THR A 82 10.17 2.09 5.74
CA THR A 82 10.34 1.85 4.30
C THR A 82 9.02 1.52 3.62
N ILE A 83 8.68 2.29 2.59
CA ILE A 83 7.63 1.96 1.64
C ILE A 83 8.13 0.84 0.74
N ALA A 84 7.45 -0.30 0.72
CA ALA A 84 7.81 -1.45 -0.10
C ALA A 84 6.64 -1.81 -1.02
N MET A 85 6.76 -1.48 -2.30
CA MET A 85 5.74 -1.75 -3.32
C MET A 85 6.36 -2.38 -4.55
N MET A 86 5.82 -3.52 -5.00
CA MET A 86 6.14 -4.12 -6.31
C MET A 86 7.65 -4.26 -6.58
N GLY A 87 8.44 -4.60 -5.56
CA GLY A 87 9.90 -4.76 -5.67
C GLY A 87 10.73 -3.47 -5.56
N VAL A 88 10.08 -2.32 -5.40
CA VAL A 88 10.75 -1.04 -5.14
C VAL A 88 10.62 -0.70 -3.66
N THR A 89 11.74 -0.26 -3.07
CA THR A 89 11.78 0.25 -1.70
C THR A 89 12.14 1.73 -1.68
N GLN A 90 11.47 2.49 -0.83
CA GLN A 90 11.75 3.90 -0.61
C GLN A 90 11.70 4.23 0.87
N ASP A 91 12.74 4.90 1.37
CA ASP A 91 12.82 5.33 2.76
C ASP A 91 11.99 6.60 2.99
N ILE A 92 11.15 6.61 4.03
CA ILE A 92 10.27 7.74 4.34
C ILE A 92 11.06 8.99 4.70
N GLU A 93 12.18 8.87 5.42
CA GLU A 93 12.98 10.03 5.77
C GLU A 93 13.64 10.65 4.52
N ALA A 94 14.15 9.83 3.62
CA ALA A 94 14.71 10.26 2.35
C ALA A 94 13.66 10.94 1.47
N ILE A 95 12.48 10.34 1.33
CA ILE A 95 11.36 10.92 0.57
C ILE A 95 10.94 12.26 1.16
N ALA A 96 10.77 12.32 2.48
CA ALA A 96 10.37 13.55 3.16
C ALA A 96 11.42 14.65 2.96
N LYS A 97 12.71 14.33 3.14
CA LYS A 97 13.81 15.29 2.93
C LYS A 97 13.85 15.81 1.50
N ALA A 98 13.70 14.95 0.50
CA ALA A 98 13.65 15.34 -0.90
C ALA A 98 12.49 16.32 -1.21
N GLN A 99 11.42 16.27 -0.42
CA GLN A 99 10.26 17.15 -0.51
C GLN A 99 10.33 18.35 0.46
N ASN A 100 11.48 18.63 1.08
CA ASN A 100 11.64 19.65 2.12
C ASN A 100 10.64 19.49 3.29
N ALA A 101 10.29 18.23 3.61
CA ALA A 101 9.36 17.83 4.66
C ALA A 101 10.07 16.97 5.72
N SER A 102 9.30 16.50 6.70
CA SER A 102 9.79 15.60 7.76
C SER A 102 9.01 14.29 7.77
N ALA A 103 9.62 13.24 8.33
CA ALA A 103 8.93 11.98 8.60
C ALA A 103 7.70 12.19 9.50
N ALA A 104 7.75 13.14 10.43
CA ALA A 104 6.61 13.50 11.26
C ALA A 104 5.43 14.05 10.43
N THR A 105 5.71 14.93 9.46
CA THR A 105 4.69 15.46 8.54
C THR A 105 4.07 14.33 7.73
N TYR A 106 4.89 13.45 7.15
CA TYR A 106 4.42 12.29 6.41
C TYR A 106 3.53 11.38 7.29
N CYS A 107 4.01 11.00 8.47
CA CYS A 107 3.29 10.17 9.43
C CYS A 107 1.92 10.76 9.81
N LYS A 108 1.85 12.06 10.07
CA LYS A 108 0.59 12.74 10.37
C LYS A 108 -0.40 12.69 9.20
N GLN A 109 0.09 12.91 7.98
CA GLN A 109 -0.75 12.86 6.79
C GLN A 109 -1.36 11.47 6.61
N ILE A 110 -0.54 10.42 6.62
CA ILE A 110 -1.05 9.06 6.44
C ILE A 110 -1.95 8.63 7.61
N GLY A 111 -1.64 9.06 8.84
CA GLY A 111 -2.47 8.74 10.00
C GLY A 111 -3.86 9.36 9.89
N ASN A 112 -3.95 10.58 9.38
CA ASN A 112 -5.25 11.23 9.12
C ASN A 112 -6.03 10.51 8.02
N VAL A 113 -5.37 10.09 6.93
CA VAL A 113 -6.00 9.31 5.85
C VAL A 113 -6.56 7.99 6.40
N VAL A 114 -5.79 7.28 7.23
CA VAL A 114 -6.23 6.03 7.84
C VAL A 114 -7.42 6.25 8.78
N LYS A 115 -7.42 7.32 9.58
CA LYS A 115 -8.57 7.68 10.42
C LYS A 115 -9.82 7.96 9.60
N GLN A 116 -9.69 8.70 8.50
CA GLN A 116 -10.79 8.99 7.60
C GLN A 116 -11.34 7.72 6.94
N ALA A 117 -10.46 6.84 6.46
CA ALA A 117 -10.86 5.55 5.91
C ALA A 117 -11.52 4.65 6.97
N GLY A 118 -10.99 4.65 8.19
CA GLY A 118 -11.55 3.93 9.34
C GLY A 118 -12.96 4.37 9.72
N ALA A 119 -13.30 5.65 9.54
CA ALA A 119 -14.64 6.16 9.79
C ALA A 119 -15.70 5.62 8.81
N ALA A 120 -15.27 5.16 7.63
CA ALA A 120 -16.13 4.55 6.62
C ALA A 120 -16.28 3.03 6.77
N LEU A 121 -15.60 2.41 7.74
CA LEU A 121 -15.71 0.98 7.98
C LEU A 121 -17.12 0.60 8.49
N PRO A 122 -17.64 -0.56 8.07
CA PRO A 122 -18.84 -1.13 8.67
C PRO A 122 -18.68 -1.25 10.20
N LYS A 123 -19.74 -0.92 10.94
CA LYS A 123 -19.78 -1.04 12.40
C LYS A 123 -19.93 -2.49 12.85
#